data_AF-A0A822JE69-F1
#
_entry.id   AF-A0A822JE69-F1
#
_cell.length_a   1.000
_cell.length_b   1.000
_cell.length_c   1.000
_cell.angle_alpha   90.00
_cell.angle_beta   90.00
_cell.angle_gamma   90.00
#
_symmetry.space_group_name_H-M   'P 1'
#
loop_
_entity.id
_entity.type
_entity.pdbx_description
1 polymer ?
#
loop_
_entity_poly.entity_id
_entity_poly.type
_entity_poly.pdbx_seq_one_letter_code
_entity_poly.pdbx_strand_id
1 'polypeptide(L)'
;MLTIKQIANVINIRSKNFEIGKLQELRKKIKKLNRQPGEKIFWNNTIGNGYAFHYGGRKELQYNIGKIDKDYRHGVAFSLQRSQSLPDVTILYPKIERFNEYMSDFSEKYSDMMLWIRDENGYSHYKAGQINRNFFHQGVFIFFGKLQKENSFSYDEILNDFDRLLPLYEYVESENKIIPEIETGTEFRFSPGCPEQEKETTGTIESKYIEITLRHRSILEKLYEQLEKKYDKKSVGTENITVGGNRIDVVVKLKDEFIYYEIKTASTARINIRESLSQLLEYSYWPRGKEASKLIIIGEASLDDEAEQYLILLREKFSIPIYYEQFKMD
;
A
#
# COMPACT_ATOMS: atom_id res chain seq x y z
N MET A 1 13.80 -27.40 1.08
CA MET A 1 12.42 -26.88 0.96
C MET A 1 11.55 -27.31 2.14
N LEU A 2 11.10 -26.32 2.90
CA LEU A 2 10.10 -26.49 3.95
C LEU A 2 8.73 -26.70 3.30
N THR A 3 7.93 -27.61 3.85
CA THR A 3 6.53 -27.76 3.44
C THR A 3 5.67 -26.68 4.10
N ILE A 4 4.56 -26.30 3.46
CA ILE A 4 3.61 -25.35 4.06
C ILE A 4 3.04 -25.87 5.39
N LYS A 5 2.90 -27.19 5.55
CA LYS A 5 2.50 -27.81 6.81
C LYS A 5 3.53 -27.58 7.92
N GLN A 6 4.83 -27.73 7.63
CA GLN A 6 5.88 -27.41 8.60
C GLN A 6 5.86 -25.92 8.95
N ILE A 7 5.73 -25.05 7.95
CA ILE A 7 5.70 -23.60 8.16
C ILE A 7 4.51 -23.19 9.02
N ALA A 8 3.30 -23.64 8.69
CA ALA A 8 2.08 -23.37 9.44
C ALA A 8 2.18 -23.80 10.92
N ASN A 9 2.77 -24.98 11.17
CA ASN A 9 2.96 -25.49 12.52
C ASN A 9 3.92 -24.62 13.34
N VAL A 10 5.04 -24.18 12.74
CA VAL A 10 6.00 -23.29 13.43
C VAL A 10 5.39 -21.90 13.66
N ILE A 11 4.67 -21.35 12.68
CA ILE A 11 3.93 -20.08 12.83
C ILE A 11 2.96 -20.15 14.01
N ASN A 12 2.14 -21.20 14.10
CA ASN A 12 1.20 -21.37 15.22
C ASN A 12 1.88 -21.44 16.60
N ILE A 13 3.11 -21.95 16.69
CA ILE A 13 3.87 -22.00 17.94
C ILE A 13 4.41 -20.62 18.29
N ARG A 14 5.08 -19.98 17.32
CA ARG A 14 5.76 -18.69 17.51
C ARG A 14 4.79 -17.52 17.64
N SER A 15 3.60 -17.59 17.02
CA SER A 15 2.61 -16.52 17.04
C SER A 15 2.13 -16.14 18.43
N LYS A 16 2.35 -16.99 19.45
CA LYS A 16 2.02 -16.66 20.86
C LYS A 16 2.73 -15.42 21.38
N ASN A 17 3.85 -15.04 20.77
CA ASN A 17 4.63 -13.85 21.11
C ASN A 17 4.29 -12.63 20.24
N PHE A 18 3.25 -12.74 19.40
CA PHE A 18 2.83 -11.72 18.43
C PHE A 18 1.33 -11.46 18.58
N GLU A 19 0.86 -10.31 18.15
CA GLU A 19 -0.57 -9.97 18.28
C GLU A 19 -1.45 -10.87 17.41
N ILE A 20 -0.94 -11.35 16.27
CA ILE A 20 -1.64 -12.29 15.39
C ILE A 20 -1.93 -13.63 16.09
N GLY A 21 -1.19 -13.97 17.15
CA GLY A 21 -1.52 -15.12 18.00
C GLY A 21 -2.93 -15.06 18.59
N LYS A 22 -3.47 -13.85 18.80
CA LYS A 22 -4.81 -13.58 19.33
C LYS A 22 -5.88 -13.46 18.23
N LEU A 23 -5.56 -13.80 16.97
CA LEU A 23 -6.49 -13.67 15.84
C LEU A 23 -7.87 -14.29 16.12
N GLN A 24 -7.91 -15.47 16.76
CA GLN A 24 -9.18 -16.16 17.02
C GLN A 24 -10.03 -15.49 18.11
N GLU A 25 -9.38 -14.82 19.06
CA GLU A 25 -10.06 -13.97 20.07
C GLU A 25 -10.62 -12.70 19.41
N LEU A 26 -9.80 -12.05 18.57
CA LEU A 26 -10.22 -10.90 17.77
C LEU A 26 -11.43 -11.25 16.89
N ARG A 27 -11.38 -12.40 16.20
CA ARG A 27 -12.49 -12.92 15.40
C ARG A 27 -13.76 -13.14 16.20
N LYS A 28 -13.65 -13.69 17.41
CA LYS A 28 -14.80 -13.87 18.31
C LYS A 28 -15.46 -12.53 18.63
N LYS A 29 -14.66 -11.51 18.93
CA LYS A 29 -15.13 -10.14 19.24
C LYS A 29 -15.80 -9.50 18.04
N ILE A 30 -15.10 -9.40 16.90
CA ILE A 30 -15.58 -8.73 15.69
C ILE A 30 -16.85 -9.40 15.16
N LYS A 31 -16.88 -10.73 15.12
CA LYS A 31 -17.98 -11.50 14.53
C LYS A 31 -19.05 -11.89 15.54
N LYS A 32 -18.98 -11.40 16.78
CA LYS A 32 -19.92 -11.69 17.87
C LYS A 32 -20.18 -13.20 18.03
N LEU A 33 -19.14 -14.00 17.93
CA LEU A 33 -19.26 -15.47 17.99
C LEU A 33 -19.49 -15.93 19.43
N ASN A 34 -20.43 -16.85 19.61
CA ASN A 34 -20.73 -17.45 20.92
C ASN A 34 -19.52 -18.18 21.53
N ARG A 35 -18.62 -18.72 20.69
CA ARG A 35 -17.41 -19.43 21.09
C ARG A 35 -16.23 -19.03 20.21
N GLN A 36 -15.03 -19.13 20.77
CA GLN A 36 -13.80 -18.95 20.03
C GLN A 36 -13.66 -20.09 19.01
N PRO A 37 -13.35 -19.80 17.72
CA PRO A 37 -13.25 -20.84 16.70
C PRO A 37 -12.15 -21.88 16.99
N GLY A 38 -11.03 -21.45 17.56
CA GLY A 38 -9.92 -22.31 17.98
C GLY A 38 -8.76 -21.50 18.56
N GLU A 39 -7.65 -22.16 18.90
CA GLU A 39 -6.47 -21.50 19.51
C GLU A 39 -5.33 -21.25 18.51
N LYS A 40 -5.43 -21.78 17.28
CA LYS A 40 -4.39 -21.68 16.26
C LYS A 40 -4.82 -20.79 15.11
N ILE A 41 -3.84 -20.18 14.44
CA ILE A 41 -4.06 -19.44 13.19
C ILE A 41 -4.43 -20.44 12.09
N PHE A 42 -3.58 -21.44 11.85
CA PHE A 42 -3.78 -22.46 10.81
C PHE A 42 -4.17 -23.80 11.43
N TRP A 43 -5.20 -24.46 10.88
CA TRP A 43 -5.63 -25.79 11.32
C TRP A 43 -5.38 -26.84 10.24
N ASN A 44 -5.33 -28.13 10.61
CA ASN A 44 -5.00 -29.21 9.67
C ASN A 44 -5.90 -29.23 8.42
N ASN A 45 -7.18 -28.85 8.56
CA ASN A 45 -8.15 -28.83 7.46
C ASN A 45 -8.08 -27.55 6.60
N THR A 46 -7.29 -26.55 7.01
CA THR A 46 -7.02 -25.34 6.21
C THR A 46 -5.58 -25.27 5.71
N ILE A 47 -4.79 -26.33 5.94
CA ILE A 47 -3.47 -26.55 5.37
C ILE A 47 -3.62 -27.51 4.19
N GLY A 48 -3.54 -26.97 2.97
CA GLY A 48 -3.58 -27.73 1.73
C GLY A 48 -2.18 -28.10 1.23
N ASN A 49 -2.15 -28.69 0.03
CA ASN A 49 -0.90 -28.97 -0.66
C ASN A 49 -0.39 -27.69 -1.33
N GLY A 50 0.61 -27.04 -0.73
CA GLY A 50 1.23 -25.83 -1.28
C GLY A 50 0.65 -24.50 -0.79
N TYR A 51 -0.39 -24.49 0.05
CA TYR A 51 -0.88 -23.28 0.71
C TYR A 51 -1.64 -23.59 2.01
N ALA A 52 -1.80 -22.58 2.86
CA ALA A 52 -2.68 -22.61 4.01
C ALA A 52 -3.38 -21.26 4.19
N PHE A 53 -4.61 -21.28 4.70
CA PHE A 53 -5.32 -20.08 5.14
C PHE A 53 -5.79 -20.26 6.58
N HIS A 54 -5.98 -19.16 7.30
CA HIS A 54 -6.34 -19.26 8.70
C HIS A 54 -7.70 -19.96 8.92
N TYR A 55 -7.85 -20.59 10.07
CA TYR A 55 -9.00 -21.41 10.40
C TYR A 55 -10.28 -20.58 10.49
N GLY A 56 -11.28 -20.96 9.69
CA GLY A 56 -12.54 -20.22 9.53
C GLY A 56 -12.48 -19.08 8.51
N GLY A 57 -11.32 -18.84 7.89
CA GLY A 57 -11.04 -17.75 6.95
C GLY A 57 -11.85 -17.74 5.65
N ARG A 58 -12.60 -18.80 5.36
CA ARG A 58 -13.11 -19.04 4.00
C ARG A 58 -14.01 -17.93 3.47
N LYS A 59 -14.78 -17.29 4.36
CA LYS A 59 -15.79 -16.27 4.08
C LYS A 59 -15.33 -14.85 4.45
N GLU A 60 -14.02 -14.62 4.54
CA GLU A 60 -13.42 -13.37 5.03
C GLU A 60 -12.07 -13.08 4.35
N LEU A 61 -11.46 -11.94 4.71
CA LEU A 61 -10.06 -11.66 4.36
C LEU A 61 -9.14 -12.69 5.03
N GLN A 62 -8.48 -13.52 4.23
CA GLN A 62 -7.73 -14.67 4.74
C GLN A 62 -6.27 -14.35 4.98
N TYR A 63 -5.79 -14.38 6.22
CA TYR A 63 -4.37 -14.68 6.44
C TYR A 63 -3.98 -15.96 5.72
N ASN A 64 -2.96 -15.88 4.87
CA ASN A 64 -2.63 -16.91 3.89
C ASN A 64 -1.11 -17.03 3.75
N ILE A 65 -0.64 -18.27 3.72
CA ILE A 65 0.73 -18.63 3.34
C ILE A 65 0.68 -19.59 2.17
N GLY A 66 1.67 -19.54 1.30
CA GLY A 66 1.74 -20.44 0.16
C GLY A 66 3.13 -20.55 -0.43
N LYS A 67 3.27 -21.49 -1.36
CA LYS A 67 4.48 -21.68 -2.13
C LYS A 67 4.28 -21.19 -3.55
N ILE A 68 5.26 -20.49 -4.10
CA ILE A 68 5.35 -20.14 -5.52
C ILE A 68 6.71 -20.65 -5.98
N ASP A 69 6.70 -21.69 -6.82
CA ASP A 69 7.89 -22.42 -7.26
C ASP A 69 8.79 -22.89 -6.09
N LYS A 70 9.91 -22.19 -5.89
CA LYS A 70 10.88 -22.43 -4.81
C LYS A 70 10.68 -21.49 -3.61
N ASP A 71 9.97 -20.39 -3.80
CA ASP A 71 9.82 -19.31 -2.83
C ASP A 71 8.49 -19.43 -2.07
N TYR A 72 8.34 -18.60 -1.03
CA TYR A 72 7.18 -18.62 -0.13
C TYR A 72 6.48 -17.28 -0.15
N ARG A 73 5.15 -17.27 -0.16
CA ARG A 73 4.34 -16.06 -0.02
C ARG A 73 3.62 -16.05 1.32
N HIS A 74 3.49 -14.87 1.92
CA HIS A 74 2.70 -14.64 3.13
C HIS A 74 1.98 -13.29 3.06
N GLY A 75 0.75 -13.25 3.56
CA GLY A 75 -0.06 -12.03 3.59
C GLY A 75 -1.53 -12.33 3.82
N VAL A 76 -2.40 -11.54 3.21
CA VAL A 76 -3.87 -11.72 3.22
C VAL A 76 -4.42 -12.02 1.83
N ALA A 77 -5.60 -12.63 1.74
CA ALA A 77 -6.20 -13.02 0.46
C ALA A 77 -7.73 -12.99 0.45
N PHE A 78 -8.30 -12.73 -0.73
CA PHE A 78 -9.67 -13.10 -1.07
C PHE A 78 -9.66 -14.24 -2.10
N SER A 79 -10.32 -15.35 -1.76
CA SER A 79 -10.52 -16.47 -2.69
C SER A 79 -11.95 -16.46 -3.21
N LEU A 80 -12.14 -15.92 -4.42
CA LEU A 80 -13.43 -15.86 -5.13
C LEU A 80 -13.72 -17.15 -5.90
N GLN A 81 -13.26 -18.29 -5.40
CA GLN A 81 -13.66 -19.60 -5.91
C GLN A 81 -14.90 -20.09 -5.17
N ARG A 82 -15.76 -20.90 -5.79
CA ARG A 82 -16.86 -21.55 -5.06
C ARG A 82 -16.36 -22.79 -4.33
N SER A 83 -16.93 -23.07 -3.17
CA SER A 83 -16.72 -24.32 -2.43
C SER A 83 -17.95 -24.68 -1.61
N GLN A 84 -18.02 -25.88 -1.06
CA GLN A 84 -19.11 -26.27 -0.15
C GLN A 84 -19.27 -25.28 1.02
N SER A 85 -18.15 -24.75 1.52
CA SER A 85 -18.09 -23.75 2.59
C SER A 85 -18.26 -22.30 2.13
N LEU A 86 -18.23 -22.02 0.82
CA LEU A 86 -18.50 -20.72 0.20
C LEU A 86 -19.22 -20.93 -1.15
N PRO A 87 -20.53 -21.23 -1.14
CA PRO A 87 -21.28 -21.46 -2.37
C PRO A 87 -21.52 -20.17 -3.16
N ASP A 88 -21.58 -19.04 -2.46
CA ASP A 88 -21.74 -17.72 -3.04
C ASP A 88 -20.54 -16.83 -2.68
N VAL A 89 -19.79 -16.41 -3.70
CA VAL A 89 -18.58 -15.59 -3.55
C VAL A 89 -18.90 -14.10 -3.38
N THR A 90 -20.12 -13.67 -3.72
CA THR A 90 -20.51 -12.26 -3.67
C THR A 90 -20.51 -11.69 -2.25
N ILE A 91 -20.59 -12.57 -1.22
CA ILE A 91 -20.45 -12.17 0.19
C ILE A 91 -19.08 -11.55 0.52
N LEU A 92 -18.08 -11.77 -0.34
CA LEU A 92 -16.75 -11.19 -0.21
C LEU A 92 -16.66 -9.79 -0.84
N TYR A 93 -17.57 -9.40 -1.73
CA TYR A 93 -17.46 -8.13 -2.46
C TYR A 93 -17.53 -6.91 -1.53
N PRO A 94 -18.45 -6.83 -0.55
CA PRO A 94 -18.44 -5.72 0.41
C PRO A 94 -17.15 -5.66 1.26
N LYS A 95 -16.48 -6.80 1.45
CA LYS A 95 -15.19 -6.87 2.17
C LYS A 95 -14.05 -6.37 1.31
N ILE A 96 -14.08 -6.67 0.01
CA ILE A 96 -13.11 -6.12 -0.95
C ILE A 96 -13.29 -4.60 -1.07
N GLU A 97 -14.53 -4.10 -1.07
CA GLU A 97 -14.78 -2.65 -1.03
C GLU A 97 -14.21 -2.01 0.25
N ARG A 98 -14.38 -2.64 1.42
CA ARG A 98 -13.73 -2.14 2.65
C ARG A 98 -12.20 -2.23 2.61
N PHE A 99 -11.65 -3.24 1.94
CA PHE A 99 -10.20 -3.30 1.68
C PHE A 99 -9.78 -2.11 0.82
N ASN A 100 -10.53 -1.79 -0.23
CA ASN A 100 -10.24 -0.65 -1.11
C ASN A 100 -10.37 0.69 -0.38
N GLU A 101 -11.35 0.83 0.52
CA GLU A 101 -11.51 2.01 1.38
C GLU A 101 -10.32 2.16 2.33
N TYR A 102 -9.88 1.08 2.98
CA TYR A 102 -8.68 1.14 3.82
C TYR A 102 -7.42 1.45 3.00
N MET A 103 -7.28 0.84 1.82
CA MET A 103 -6.09 1.02 0.99
C MET A 103 -6.05 2.37 0.26
N SER A 104 -7.16 3.13 0.17
CA SER A 104 -7.06 4.51 -0.33
C SER A 104 -6.24 5.39 0.60
N ASP A 105 -6.34 5.15 1.91
CA ASP A 105 -5.77 6.03 2.92
C ASP A 105 -4.43 5.51 3.44
N PHE A 106 -4.20 4.20 3.38
CA PHE A 106 -3.03 3.57 4.02
C PHE A 106 -2.11 2.81 3.05
N SER A 107 -2.29 2.91 1.73
CA SER A 107 -1.48 2.13 0.77
C SER A 107 0.04 2.32 0.92
N GLU A 108 0.50 3.54 1.21
CA GLU A 108 1.93 3.86 1.39
C GLU A 108 2.58 3.09 2.55
N LYS A 109 1.82 2.83 3.62
CA LYS A 109 2.27 2.02 4.79
C LYS A 109 2.63 0.58 4.42
N TYR A 110 2.14 0.12 3.27
CA TYR A 110 2.37 -1.22 2.75
C TYR A 110 3.06 -1.20 1.38
N SER A 111 3.81 -0.13 1.08
CA SER A 111 4.56 0.02 -0.18
C SER A 111 5.57 -1.10 -0.45
N ASP A 112 5.99 -1.83 0.58
CA ASP A 112 6.84 -3.03 0.52
C ASP A 112 6.05 -4.34 0.25
N MET A 113 4.74 -4.26 0.08
CA MET A 113 3.86 -5.39 -0.27
C MET A 113 3.27 -5.22 -1.67
N MET A 114 2.92 -6.34 -2.30
CA MET A 114 2.32 -6.36 -3.64
C MET A 114 0.93 -6.98 -3.59
N LEU A 115 0.11 -6.63 -4.59
CA LEU A 115 -1.19 -7.22 -4.86
C LEU A 115 -1.06 -8.16 -6.07
N TRP A 116 -1.30 -9.44 -5.88
CA TRP A 116 -1.33 -10.45 -6.94
C TRP A 116 -2.76 -10.88 -7.23
N ILE A 117 -3.09 -10.94 -8.50
CA ILE A 117 -4.38 -11.40 -9.01
C ILE A 117 -4.14 -12.63 -9.87
N ARG A 118 -4.84 -13.72 -9.56
CA ARG A 118 -4.93 -14.89 -10.43
C ARG A 118 -6.36 -15.06 -10.92
N ASP A 119 -6.56 -15.02 -12.23
CA ASP A 119 -7.84 -15.23 -12.90
C ASP A 119 -7.71 -16.32 -13.97
N GLU A 120 -8.65 -16.35 -14.93
CA GLU A 120 -8.61 -17.25 -16.08
C GLU A 120 -7.53 -16.92 -17.11
N ASN A 121 -7.06 -15.67 -17.12
CA ASN A 121 -6.03 -15.17 -18.04
C ASN A 121 -4.61 -15.40 -17.51
N GLY A 122 -4.48 -15.75 -16.22
CA GLY A 122 -3.22 -16.12 -15.60
C GLY A 122 -2.96 -15.35 -14.32
N TYR A 123 -1.72 -14.94 -14.11
CA TYR A 123 -1.29 -14.15 -12.95
C TYR A 123 -0.91 -12.75 -13.39
N SER A 124 -1.38 -11.75 -12.65
CA SER A 124 -0.96 -10.35 -12.75
C SER A 124 -0.62 -9.81 -11.36
N HIS A 125 0.15 -8.73 -11.30
CA HIS A 125 0.52 -8.09 -10.05
C HIS A 125 0.50 -6.57 -10.14
N TYR A 126 0.23 -5.93 -9.00
CA TYR A 126 0.05 -4.48 -8.84
C TYR A 126 0.74 -4.02 -7.55
N LYS A 127 1.04 -2.72 -7.46
CA LYS A 127 1.47 -2.11 -6.19
C LYS A 127 0.37 -2.21 -5.13
N ALA A 128 0.76 -2.07 -3.87
CA ALA A 128 -0.20 -1.88 -2.78
C ALA A 128 -1.18 -0.75 -3.11
N GLY A 129 -2.47 -1.05 -3.01
CA GLY A 129 -3.52 -0.13 -3.43
C GLY A 129 -4.86 -0.83 -3.58
N GLN A 130 -5.78 -0.13 -4.23
CA GLN A 130 -7.15 -0.63 -4.43
C GLN A 130 -7.20 -1.74 -5.49
N ILE A 131 -8.05 -2.73 -5.22
CA ILE A 131 -8.37 -3.83 -6.14
C ILE A 131 -9.42 -3.32 -7.15
N ASN A 132 -9.11 -3.43 -8.44
CA ASN A 132 -10.04 -3.06 -9.50
C ASN A 132 -11.32 -3.93 -9.46
N ARG A 133 -12.50 -3.29 -9.57
CA ARG A 133 -13.81 -3.96 -9.58
C ARG A 133 -13.98 -4.99 -10.70
N ASN A 134 -13.21 -4.89 -11.78
CA ASN A 134 -13.18 -5.90 -12.84
C ASN A 134 -12.75 -7.28 -12.34
N PHE A 135 -12.10 -7.38 -11.18
CA PHE A 135 -11.71 -8.64 -10.56
C PHE A 135 -12.77 -9.21 -9.59
N PHE A 136 -13.94 -8.58 -9.49
CA PHE A 136 -15.00 -8.98 -8.55
C PHE A 136 -15.91 -10.03 -9.20
N HIS A 137 -15.33 -11.17 -9.56
CA HIS A 137 -16.07 -12.28 -10.12
C HIS A 137 -15.53 -13.63 -9.67
N GLN A 138 -16.34 -14.65 -9.88
CA GLN A 138 -15.97 -16.01 -9.56
C GLN A 138 -14.72 -16.43 -10.35
N GLY A 139 -13.84 -17.20 -9.70
CA GLY A 139 -12.63 -17.78 -10.28
C GLY A 139 -11.35 -17.05 -9.87
N VAL A 140 -11.49 -15.80 -9.42
CA VAL A 140 -10.34 -14.96 -9.08
C VAL A 140 -9.77 -15.28 -7.69
N PHE A 141 -8.45 -15.27 -7.58
CA PHE A 141 -7.73 -15.27 -6.31
C PHE A 141 -6.93 -13.97 -6.19
N ILE A 142 -7.23 -13.20 -5.16
CA ILE A 142 -6.61 -11.92 -4.86
C ILE A 142 -5.72 -12.13 -3.64
N PHE A 143 -4.45 -11.80 -3.73
CA PHE A 143 -3.48 -11.95 -2.64
C PHE A 143 -2.72 -10.65 -2.45
N PHE A 144 -2.56 -10.22 -1.19
CA PHE A 144 -1.84 -9.01 -0.83
C PHE A 144 -0.81 -9.34 0.26
N GLY A 145 0.47 -9.07 0.03
CA GLY A 145 1.53 -9.49 0.93
C GLY A 145 2.93 -9.45 0.33
N LYS A 146 3.79 -10.40 0.74
CA LYS A 146 5.19 -10.49 0.30
C LYS A 146 5.58 -11.88 -0.20
N LEU A 147 6.74 -11.90 -0.87
CA LEU A 147 7.48 -13.11 -1.23
C LEU A 147 8.79 -13.16 -0.43
N GLN A 148 9.10 -14.32 0.14
CA GLN A 148 10.38 -14.64 0.73
C GLN A 148 11.10 -15.70 -0.09
N LYS A 149 12.36 -15.43 -0.42
CA LYS A 149 13.22 -16.39 -1.09
C LYS A 149 13.55 -17.55 -0.14
N GLU A 150 13.70 -18.76 -0.68
CA GLU A 150 14.00 -19.94 0.15
C GLU A 150 15.27 -19.76 1.00
N ASN A 151 16.29 -19.10 0.46
CA ASN A 151 17.58 -18.90 1.14
C ASN A 151 17.56 -17.80 2.21
N SER A 152 16.52 -16.97 2.26
CA SER A 152 16.36 -15.87 3.22
C SER A 152 15.07 -15.99 4.02
N PHE A 153 14.50 -17.19 4.11
CA PHE A 153 13.21 -17.42 4.76
C PHE A 153 13.27 -17.11 6.27
N SER A 154 12.32 -16.30 6.75
CA SER A 154 12.21 -15.85 8.14
C SER A 154 10.79 -15.96 8.66
N TYR A 155 10.60 -16.78 9.70
CA TYR A 155 9.32 -16.89 10.41
C TYR A 155 8.92 -15.58 11.09
N ASP A 156 9.89 -14.83 11.60
CA ASP A 156 9.63 -13.63 12.37
C ASP A 156 9.19 -12.49 11.43
N GLU A 157 9.69 -12.45 10.20
CA GLU A 157 9.19 -11.54 9.16
C GLU A 157 7.72 -11.84 8.82
N ILE A 158 7.34 -13.12 8.68
CA ILE A 158 5.93 -13.49 8.44
C ILE A 158 5.03 -13.01 9.58
N LEU A 159 5.45 -13.24 10.83
CA LEU A 159 4.67 -12.88 12.01
C LEU A 159 4.57 -11.37 12.18
N ASN A 160 5.65 -10.61 11.97
CA ASN A 160 5.65 -9.15 11.98
C ASN A 160 4.74 -8.57 10.88
N ASP A 161 4.79 -9.11 9.66
CA ASP A 161 3.91 -8.67 8.58
C ASP A 161 2.44 -9.04 8.86
N PHE A 162 2.18 -10.17 9.51
CA PHE A 162 0.84 -10.53 9.93
C PHE A 162 0.27 -9.56 10.98
N ASP A 163 1.09 -9.15 11.95
CA ASP A 163 0.74 -8.10 12.92
C ASP A 163 0.47 -6.75 12.22
N ARG A 164 1.31 -6.36 11.25
CA ARG A 164 1.09 -5.15 10.42
C ARG A 164 -0.23 -5.18 9.64
N LEU A 165 -0.71 -6.36 9.28
CA LEU A 165 -1.96 -6.56 8.53
C LEU A 165 -3.20 -6.67 9.45
N LEU A 166 -3.05 -6.75 10.78
CA LEU A 166 -4.18 -6.84 11.71
C LEU A 166 -5.14 -5.65 11.64
N PRO A 167 -4.68 -4.38 11.57
CA PRO A 167 -5.58 -3.24 11.47
C PRO A 167 -6.42 -3.28 10.18
N LEU A 168 -5.82 -3.67 9.06
CA LEU A 168 -6.54 -3.90 7.80
C LEU A 168 -7.59 -5.01 7.95
N TYR A 169 -7.21 -6.13 8.56
CA TYR A 169 -8.13 -7.24 8.81
C TYR A 169 -9.31 -6.82 9.71
N GLU A 170 -9.04 -6.11 10.81
CA GLU A 170 -10.08 -5.61 11.71
C GLU A 170 -11.03 -4.65 11.00
N TYR A 171 -10.50 -3.73 10.19
CA TYR A 171 -11.31 -2.80 9.41
C TYR A 171 -12.22 -3.53 8.40
N VAL A 172 -11.66 -4.47 7.64
CA VAL A 172 -12.38 -5.22 6.61
C VAL A 172 -13.44 -6.15 7.21
N GLU A 173 -13.18 -6.72 8.39
CA GLU A 173 -14.08 -7.70 9.00
C GLU A 173 -15.10 -7.10 9.96
N SER A 174 -14.90 -5.87 10.43
CA SER A 174 -15.85 -5.17 11.30
C SER A 174 -17.07 -4.64 10.55
N GLU A 175 -18.24 -4.72 11.20
CA GLU A 175 -19.49 -4.11 10.71
C GLU A 175 -19.52 -2.61 10.96
N ASN A 176 -18.87 -2.16 12.04
CA ASN A 176 -18.64 -0.75 12.33
C ASN A 176 -17.29 -0.36 11.72
N LYS A 177 -17.25 0.72 10.93
CA LYS A 177 -16.00 1.30 10.43
C LYS A 177 -15.20 1.85 11.62
N ILE A 178 -14.47 0.99 12.31
CA ILE A 178 -13.41 1.42 13.23
C ILE A 178 -12.27 1.82 12.30
N ILE A 179 -12.34 3.04 11.78
CA ILE A 179 -11.18 3.67 11.14
C ILE A 179 -10.13 3.66 12.26
N PRO A 180 -8.96 3.00 12.10
CA PRO A 180 -7.89 3.17 13.05
C PRO A 180 -7.70 4.67 13.19
N GLU A 181 -7.67 5.20 14.42
CA GLU A 181 -7.30 6.60 14.60
C GLU A 181 -5.99 6.79 13.84
N ILE A 182 -6.08 7.50 12.70
CA ILE A 182 -4.91 7.93 11.94
C ILE A 182 -4.08 8.64 12.99
N GLU A 183 -2.92 8.07 13.37
CA GLU A 183 -2.16 8.48 14.54
C GLU A 183 -2.19 10.00 14.61
N THR A 184 -2.98 10.50 15.55
CA THR A 184 -3.26 11.93 15.67
C THR A 184 -2.06 12.64 16.30
N GLY A 185 -0.85 12.13 16.09
CA GLY A 185 0.36 12.52 16.82
C GLY A 185 1.55 12.82 15.93
N THR A 186 1.54 12.49 14.63
CA THR A 186 2.64 12.87 13.73
C THR A 186 2.36 14.25 13.15
N GLU A 187 2.81 15.29 13.85
CA GLU A 187 2.97 16.61 13.22
C GLU A 187 3.92 16.49 12.03
N PHE A 188 3.70 17.31 10.99
CA PHE A 188 4.63 17.42 9.87
C PHE A 188 6.06 17.68 10.37
N ARG A 189 7.02 16.83 9.98
CA ARG A 189 8.43 16.96 10.34
C ARG A 189 9.30 17.06 9.10
N PHE A 190 9.88 18.24 8.90
CA PHE A 190 10.87 18.43 7.86
C PHE A 190 12.19 17.76 8.21
N SER A 191 12.66 16.88 7.34
CA SER A 191 13.97 16.24 7.35
C SER A 191 14.67 16.51 6.01
N PRO A 192 15.87 17.13 6.01
CA PRO A 192 16.62 17.39 4.79
C PRO A 192 17.32 16.12 4.27
N GLY A 193 17.71 16.18 2.99
CA GLY A 193 18.48 15.14 2.31
C GLY A 193 17.63 14.16 1.49
N CYS A 194 18.33 13.27 0.80
CA CYS A 194 17.76 12.17 0.03
C CYS A 194 18.47 10.86 0.43
N PRO A 195 17.85 9.99 1.26
CA PRO A 195 18.46 8.74 1.69
C PRO A 195 18.76 7.82 0.50
N GLU A 196 19.93 7.18 0.50
CA GLU A 196 20.25 6.06 -0.39
C GLU A 196 19.47 4.82 0.05
N GLN A 197 18.79 4.15 -0.88
CA GLN A 197 18.22 2.82 -0.64
C GLN A 197 19.14 1.75 -1.24
N GLU A 198 19.27 0.62 -0.54
CA GLU A 198 19.99 -0.55 -1.05
C GLU A 198 19.35 -1.03 -2.36
N LYS A 199 20.17 -1.18 -3.42
CA LYS A 199 19.72 -1.65 -4.73
C LYS A 199 19.31 -3.12 -4.64
N GLU A 200 18.03 -3.40 -4.43
CA GLU A 200 17.50 -4.75 -4.58
C GLU A 200 17.58 -5.17 -6.06
N THR A 201 18.50 -6.11 -6.34
CA THR A 201 18.58 -6.79 -7.63
C THR A 201 17.43 -7.78 -7.73
N THR A 202 16.42 -7.43 -8.49
CA THR A 202 15.22 -8.26 -8.66
C THR A 202 15.29 -9.04 -9.98
N GLY A 203 15.28 -10.37 -9.84
CA GLY A 203 15.08 -11.30 -10.94
C GLY A 203 13.62 -11.31 -11.38
N THR A 204 13.41 -11.33 -12.70
CA THR A 204 12.14 -11.60 -13.41
C THR A 204 10.87 -11.01 -12.76
N ILE A 205 10.81 -9.69 -12.69
CA ILE A 205 9.59 -8.88 -12.50
C ILE A 205 9.10 -8.44 -13.89
N GLU A 206 7.78 -8.28 -14.11
CA GLU A 206 7.29 -7.63 -15.32
C GLU A 206 7.91 -6.24 -15.49
N SER A 207 8.68 -6.07 -16.56
CA SER A 207 9.61 -4.97 -16.82
C SER A 207 9.01 -3.57 -16.63
N LYS A 208 7.72 -3.39 -16.94
CA LYS A 208 7.03 -2.09 -16.94
C LYS A 208 6.83 -1.47 -15.55
N TYR A 209 6.68 -2.28 -14.50
CA TYR A 209 6.46 -1.77 -13.14
C TYR A 209 7.76 -1.43 -12.41
N ILE A 210 8.80 -2.24 -12.64
CA ILE A 210 10.18 -1.84 -12.32
C ILE A 210 10.44 -0.50 -13.01
N GLU A 211 10.12 -0.38 -14.30
CA GLU A 211 10.38 0.83 -15.08
C GLU A 211 9.69 2.06 -14.48
N ILE A 212 8.40 2.02 -14.14
CA ILE A 212 7.70 3.17 -13.53
C ILE A 212 8.27 3.54 -12.16
N THR A 213 8.57 2.57 -11.30
CA THR A 213 9.10 2.84 -9.95
C THR A 213 10.53 3.37 -10.01
N LEU A 214 11.36 2.75 -10.86
CA LEU A 214 12.69 3.26 -11.16
C LEU A 214 12.61 4.65 -11.80
N ARG A 215 11.61 4.92 -12.65
CA ARG A 215 11.42 6.21 -13.32
C ARG A 215 11.04 7.31 -12.33
N HIS A 216 10.01 7.09 -11.50
CA HIS A 216 9.62 8.03 -10.44
C HIS A 216 10.81 8.32 -9.52
N ARG A 217 11.52 7.27 -9.06
CA ARG A 217 12.70 7.44 -8.23
C ARG A 217 13.83 8.21 -8.94
N SER A 218 14.07 7.92 -10.21
CA SER A 218 15.09 8.63 -11.00
C SER A 218 14.76 10.12 -11.13
N ILE A 219 13.48 10.45 -11.34
CA ILE A 219 13.01 11.84 -11.36
C ILE A 219 13.17 12.48 -9.98
N LEU A 220 12.82 11.79 -8.91
CA LEU A 220 12.99 12.29 -7.53
C LEU A 220 14.46 12.62 -7.23
N GLU A 221 15.40 11.71 -7.55
CA GLU A 221 16.82 11.93 -7.35
C GLU A 221 17.34 13.12 -8.17
N LYS A 222 16.96 13.20 -9.44
CA LYS A 222 17.38 14.30 -10.32
C LYS A 222 16.76 15.63 -9.94
N LEU A 223 15.49 15.65 -9.56
CA LEU A 223 14.80 16.83 -9.05
C LEU A 223 15.46 17.30 -7.74
N TYR A 224 15.77 16.37 -6.83
CA TYR A 224 16.51 16.68 -5.61
C TYR A 224 17.88 17.31 -5.92
N GLU A 225 18.65 16.76 -6.86
CA GLU A 225 19.93 17.35 -7.30
C GLU A 225 19.75 18.77 -7.86
N GLN A 226 18.71 19.02 -8.67
CA GLN A 226 18.42 20.34 -9.23
C GLN A 226 18.02 21.34 -8.14
N LEU A 227 17.18 20.91 -7.19
CA LEU A 227 16.73 21.74 -6.08
C LEU A 227 17.86 21.99 -5.07
N GLU A 228 18.74 21.02 -4.79
CA GLU A 228 19.95 21.20 -3.95
C GLU A 228 20.97 22.16 -4.60
N LYS A 229 20.94 22.35 -5.92
CA LYS A 229 21.78 23.37 -6.58
C LYS A 229 21.13 24.75 -6.52
N LYS A 230 19.80 24.81 -6.59
CA LYS A 230 19.01 26.05 -6.58
C LYS A 230 18.81 26.61 -5.17
N TYR A 231 18.71 25.73 -4.20
CA TYR A 231 18.52 25.98 -2.77
C TYR A 231 19.66 25.33 -1.99
N ASP A 232 19.82 25.61 -0.70
CA ASP A 232 20.81 24.90 0.11
C ASP A 232 20.39 23.44 0.36
N LYS A 233 21.36 22.52 0.42
CA LYS A 233 21.14 21.10 0.78
C LYS A 233 20.30 20.89 2.04
N LYS A 234 20.47 21.76 3.04
CA LYS A 234 19.74 21.70 4.32
C LYS A 234 18.28 22.14 4.20
N SER A 235 17.89 22.69 3.06
CA SER A 235 16.57 23.24 2.77
C SER A 235 15.76 22.33 1.87
N VAL A 236 16.33 21.23 1.36
CA VAL A 236 15.63 20.27 0.50
C VAL A 236 15.59 18.91 1.19
N GLY A 237 14.42 18.29 1.24
CA GLY A 237 14.23 16.95 1.80
C GLY A 237 13.30 16.12 0.93
N THR A 238 13.51 14.81 0.89
CA THR A 238 12.64 13.88 0.15
C THR A 238 11.86 12.99 1.10
N GLU A 239 10.71 12.49 0.65
CA GLU A 239 9.89 11.50 1.39
C GLU A 239 9.51 11.94 2.81
N ASN A 240 9.17 13.23 2.96
CA ASN A 240 8.88 13.84 4.27
C ASN A 240 7.50 13.41 4.78
N ILE A 241 7.45 12.93 6.02
CA ILE A 241 6.22 12.39 6.63
C ILE A 241 5.26 13.55 6.98
N THR A 242 4.02 13.40 6.55
CA THR A 242 2.90 14.32 6.81
C THR A 242 2.02 13.82 7.96
N VAL A 243 1.03 14.64 8.32
CA VAL A 243 -0.02 14.22 9.24
C VAL A 243 -0.78 13.05 8.64
N GLY A 244 -0.76 11.93 9.35
CA GLY A 244 -1.42 10.69 8.92
C GLY A 244 -0.53 9.67 8.22
N GLY A 245 0.76 9.95 8.09
CA GLY A 245 1.75 8.95 7.69
C GLY A 245 2.05 8.89 6.19
N ASN A 246 1.38 9.71 5.37
CA ASN A 246 1.70 9.88 3.96
C ASN A 246 3.03 10.62 3.78
N ARG A 247 3.66 10.48 2.61
CA ARG A 247 4.96 11.11 2.29
C ARG A 247 4.86 12.11 1.15
N ILE A 248 5.46 13.27 1.35
CA ILE A 248 5.67 14.24 0.27
C ILE A 248 6.94 13.86 -0.47
N ASP A 249 6.87 13.65 -1.79
CA ASP A 249 8.01 13.24 -2.62
C ASP A 249 9.23 14.16 -2.41
N VAL A 250 9.05 15.48 -2.57
CA VAL A 250 10.10 16.48 -2.26
C VAL A 250 9.51 17.71 -1.57
N VAL A 251 10.21 18.20 -0.54
CA VAL A 251 9.89 19.41 0.20
C VAL A 251 11.07 20.37 0.13
N VAL A 252 10.79 21.63 -0.23
CA VAL A 252 11.72 22.74 -0.04
C VAL A 252 11.26 23.59 1.14
N LYS A 253 12.11 23.70 2.16
CA LYS A 253 11.92 24.58 3.31
C LYS A 253 12.61 25.92 3.05
N LEU A 254 11.81 26.97 2.91
CA LEU A 254 12.27 28.35 3.01
C LEU A 254 12.16 28.80 4.48
N LYS A 255 12.49 30.08 4.79
CA LYS A 255 12.53 30.58 6.18
C LYS A 255 11.29 30.18 6.99
N ASP A 256 10.12 30.64 6.55
CA ASP A 256 8.83 30.40 7.22
C ASP A 256 7.81 29.70 6.31
N GLU A 257 8.23 29.28 5.12
CA GLU A 257 7.37 28.72 4.08
C GLU A 257 7.87 27.37 3.59
N PHE A 258 6.95 26.57 3.07
CA PHE A 258 7.25 25.30 2.43
C PHE A 258 6.77 25.32 0.98
N ILE A 259 7.50 24.63 0.11
CA ILE A 259 7.06 24.27 -1.23
C ILE A 259 7.01 22.75 -1.29
N TYR A 260 5.86 22.22 -1.68
CA TYR A 260 5.65 20.78 -1.84
C TYR A 260 5.68 20.40 -3.31
N TYR A 261 6.42 19.34 -3.63
CA TYR A 261 6.50 18.77 -4.95
C TYR A 261 5.96 17.34 -4.91
N GLU A 262 5.08 17.02 -5.86
CA GLU A 262 4.49 15.69 -6.04
C GLU A 262 4.79 15.20 -7.47
N ILE A 263 5.47 14.07 -7.60
CA ILE A 263 5.99 13.53 -8.85
C ILE A 263 5.03 12.47 -9.39
N LYS A 264 4.66 12.60 -10.67
CA LYS A 264 3.86 11.60 -11.40
C LYS A 264 4.46 11.29 -12.75
N THR A 265 4.38 10.03 -13.15
CA THR A 265 4.94 9.51 -14.42
C THR A 265 3.84 9.10 -15.40
N ALA A 266 2.62 9.63 -15.26
CA ALA A 266 1.55 9.30 -16.19
C ALA A 266 1.77 9.97 -17.55
N SER A 267 1.10 9.45 -18.57
CA SER A 267 1.31 9.83 -19.97
C SER A 267 0.75 11.22 -20.35
N THR A 268 -0.03 11.86 -19.48
CA THR A 268 -0.62 13.18 -19.76
C THR A 268 -0.62 14.06 -18.52
N ALA A 269 -0.48 15.38 -18.71
CA ALA A 269 -0.52 16.35 -17.61
C ALA A 269 -1.85 16.29 -16.85
N ARG A 270 -2.97 16.09 -17.54
CA ARG A 270 -4.30 15.96 -16.92
C ARG A 270 -4.38 14.80 -15.92
N ILE A 271 -3.75 13.65 -16.21
CA ILE A 271 -3.73 12.51 -15.28
C ILE A 271 -2.84 12.84 -14.08
N ASN A 272 -1.63 13.36 -14.33
CA ASN A 272 -0.72 13.80 -13.26
C ASN A 272 -1.41 14.80 -12.31
N ILE A 273 -2.10 15.82 -12.86
CA ILE A 273 -2.84 16.80 -12.06
C ILE A 273 -3.94 16.15 -11.23
N ARG A 274 -4.73 15.25 -11.82
CA ARG A 274 -5.82 14.57 -11.11
C ARG A 274 -5.31 13.76 -9.91
N GLU A 275 -4.21 13.04 -10.11
CA GLU A 275 -3.63 12.16 -9.07
C GLU A 275 -2.92 12.96 -7.97
N SER A 276 -2.21 14.03 -8.32
CA SER A 276 -1.45 14.83 -7.34
C SER A 276 -2.31 15.81 -6.55
N LEU A 277 -3.43 16.31 -7.10
CA LEU A 277 -4.19 17.39 -6.49
C LEU A 277 -4.70 17.02 -5.09
N SER A 278 -5.31 15.84 -4.92
CA SER A 278 -5.83 15.44 -3.60
C SER A 278 -4.72 15.30 -2.56
N GLN A 279 -3.58 14.72 -2.95
CA GLN A 279 -2.43 14.51 -2.08
C GLN A 279 -1.83 15.85 -1.62
N LEU A 280 -1.53 16.77 -2.55
CA LEU A 280 -0.97 18.08 -2.24
C LEU A 280 -1.89 18.94 -1.36
N LEU A 281 -3.22 18.85 -1.58
CA LEU A 281 -4.21 19.52 -0.75
C LEU A 281 -4.28 18.92 0.65
N GLU A 282 -4.24 17.58 0.77
CA GLU A 282 -4.25 16.91 2.06
C GLU A 282 -3.00 17.28 2.89
N TYR A 283 -1.81 17.23 2.28
CA TYR A 283 -0.56 17.58 2.94
C TYR A 283 -0.57 19.00 3.53
N SER A 284 -1.19 19.93 2.80
CA SER A 284 -1.18 21.36 3.13
C SER A 284 -2.32 21.79 4.05
N TYR A 285 -3.51 21.23 3.85
CA TYR A 285 -4.75 21.76 4.44
C TYR A 285 -5.49 20.79 5.36
N TRP A 286 -5.07 19.52 5.47
CA TRP A 286 -5.65 18.62 6.47
C TRP A 286 -5.38 19.15 7.88
N PRO A 287 -6.27 18.95 8.88
CA PRO A 287 -6.04 19.46 10.24
C PRO A 287 -4.68 19.05 10.81
N ARG A 288 -3.89 20.06 11.21
CA ARG A 288 -2.47 19.99 11.68
C ARG A 288 -1.42 19.78 10.59
N GLY A 289 -1.84 19.74 9.33
CA GLY A 289 -0.95 19.88 8.18
C GLY A 289 -0.24 21.22 8.22
N LYS A 290 0.83 21.33 7.43
CA LYS A 290 1.61 22.56 7.32
C LYS A 290 1.35 23.15 5.95
N GLU A 291 0.68 24.29 5.93
CA GLU A 291 0.36 24.97 4.67
C GLU A 291 1.64 25.32 3.90
N ALA A 292 1.69 24.87 2.65
CA ALA A 292 2.75 25.22 1.71
C ALA A 292 2.37 26.49 0.93
N SER A 293 3.36 27.36 0.69
CA SER A 293 3.15 28.56 -0.13
C SER A 293 3.02 28.24 -1.62
N LYS A 294 3.49 27.05 -2.04
CA LYS A 294 3.32 26.51 -3.40
C LYS A 294 3.18 25.00 -3.41
N LEU A 295 2.29 24.51 -4.27
CA LEU A 295 2.05 23.10 -4.57
C LEU A 295 2.49 22.86 -6.02
N ILE A 296 3.50 22.03 -6.24
CA ILE A 296 4.10 21.83 -7.56
C ILE A 296 3.92 20.37 -7.97
N ILE A 297 3.26 20.16 -9.10
CA ILE A 297 3.14 18.85 -9.71
C ILE A 297 4.28 18.70 -10.71
N ILE A 298 5.07 17.65 -10.56
CA ILE A 298 6.19 17.32 -11.42
C ILE A 298 5.78 16.15 -12.31
N GLY A 299 5.89 16.32 -13.63
CA GLY A 299 5.60 15.22 -14.55
C GLY A 299 6.29 15.37 -15.90
N GLU A 300 6.51 14.26 -16.59
CA GLU A 300 7.24 14.27 -17.88
C GLU A 300 6.37 14.74 -19.06
N ALA A 301 5.06 14.51 -18.96
CA ALA A 301 4.11 14.97 -19.95
C ALA A 301 4.12 16.50 -20.05
N SER A 302 4.10 17.03 -21.27
CA SER A 302 3.94 18.47 -21.49
C SER A 302 2.59 18.93 -20.98
N LEU A 303 2.56 20.14 -20.41
CA LEU A 303 1.32 20.81 -20.05
C LEU A 303 0.63 21.30 -21.33
N ASP A 304 -0.62 20.89 -21.53
CA ASP A 304 -1.48 21.38 -22.61
C ASP A 304 -2.34 22.58 -22.16
N ASP A 305 -2.91 23.31 -23.13
CA ASP A 305 -3.68 24.53 -22.89
C ASP A 305 -4.89 24.30 -21.96
N GLU A 306 -5.56 23.15 -22.07
CA GLU A 306 -6.71 22.81 -21.23
C GLU A 306 -6.28 22.60 -19.77
N ALA A 307 -5.18 21.87 -19.55
CA ALA A 307 -4.61 21.64 -18.24
C ALA A 307 -4.06 22.93 -17.62
N GLU A 308 -3.45 23.81 -18.42
CA GLU A 308 -3.00 25.13 -17.96
C GLU A 308 -4.18 26.00 -17.51
N GLN A 309 -5.25 26.09 -18.32
CA GLN A 309 -6.46 26.83 -17.97
C GLN A 309 -7.11 26.28 -16.69
N TYR A 310 -7.11 24.96 -16.51
CA TYR A 310 -7.62 24.34 -15.29
C TYR A 310 -6.81 24.77 -14.05
N LEU A 311 -5.48 24.76 -14.12
CA LEU A 311 -4.62 25.22 -13.02
C LEU A 311 -4.76 26.73 -12.75
N ILE A 312 -4.94 27.56 -13.80
CA ILE A 312 -5.25 28.99 -13.65
C ILE A 312 -6.55 29.16 -12.86
N LEU A 313 -7.61 28.45 -13.25
CA LEU A 313 -8.90 28.52 -12.56
C LEU A 313 -8.80 28.09 -11.09
N LEU A 314 -8.00 27.07 -10.79
CA LEU A 314 -7.77 26.66 -9.40
C LEU A 314 -7.11 27.77 -8.57
N ARG A 315 -6.11 28.47 -9.13
CA ARG A 315 -5.44 29.59 -8.49
C ARG A 315 -6.35 30.81 -8.33
N GLU A 316 -7.07 31.19 -9.38
CA GLU A 316 -7.86 32.43 -9.38
C GLU A 316 -9.16 32.31 -8.58
N LYS A 317 -9.87 31.18 -8.72
CA LYS A 317 -11.19 31.01 -8.12
C LYS A 317 -11.13 30.53 -6.67
N PHE A 318 -10.15 29.67 -6.35
CA PHE A 318 -10.06 29.02 -5.04
C PHE A 318 -8.81 29.40 -4.26
N SER A 319 -7.93 30.22 -4.83
CA SER A 319 -6.67 30.63 -4.19
C SER A 319 -5.76 29.45 -3.81
N ILE A 320 -5.87 28.33 -4.51
CA ILE A 320 -5.01 27.16 -4.32
C ILE A 320 -3.71 27.41 -5.11
N PRO A 321 -2.53 27.54 -4.47
CA PRO A 321 -1.28 27.92 -5.13
C PRO A 321 -0.63 26.72 -5.85
N ILE A 322 -1.37 26.10 -6.77
CA ILE A 322 -0.96 24.89 -7.49
C ILE A 322 -0.40 25.19 -8.87
N TYR A 323 0.69 24.52 -9.22
CA TYR A 323 1.46 24.69 -10.45
C TYR A 323 1.86 23.33 -11.02
N TYR A 324 2.19 23.29 -12.30
CA TYR A 324 2.74 22.12 -12.98
C TYR A 324 4.09 22.49 -13.60
N GLU A 325 5.10 21.68 -13.35
CA GLU A 325 6.43 21.82 -13.93
C GLU A 325 6.74 20.54 -14.74
N GLN A 326 6.98 20.72 -16.04
CA GLN A 326 7.41 19.61 -16.89
C GLN A 326 8.85 19.23 -16.52
N PHE A 327 9.06 17.96 -16.16
CA PHE A 327 10.38 17.41 -15.93
C PHE A 327 10.92 16.72 -17.18
N LYS A 328 12.16 17.02 -17.53
CA LYS A 328 12.87 16.33 -18.61
C LYS A 328 14.06 15.62 -17.99
N MET A 329 14.09 14.30 -18.15
CA MET A 329 15.29 13.51 -17.85
C MET A 329 16.27 13.76 -18.99
N ASP A 330 17.33 14.53 -18.71
CA ASP A 330 18.42 14.81 -19.65
C ASP A 330 19.10 13.53 -20.16
#